data_AF-A0A1U7JBS4-F1
#
_entry.id   AF-A0A1U7JBS4-F1
#
_cell.length_a   1.000
_cell.length_b   1.000
_cell.length_c   1.000
_cell.angle_alpha   90.00
_cell.angle_beta   90.00
_cell.angle_gamma   90.00
#
_symmetry.space_group_name_H-M   'P 1'
#
loop_
_entity.id
_entity.type
_entity.pdbx_description
1 polymer ?
#
loop_
_entity_poly.entity_id
_entity_poly.type
_entity_poly.pdbx_seq_one_letter_code
_entity_poly.pdbx_strand_id
1 'polypeptide(L)'
;MAGGMAGGSMLALAALLVSPNLDQAKVQEAEAFTCIRQEQPKALVSRDQIKKLLETELQAPKATVQEFLQMPYCVLSPGKTEAGLPADREAYPLEFDPQTWLVVLYEGDRYAGYDFRFR
;
A
#
# COMPACT_ATOMS: atom_id res chain seq x y z
N MET A 1 35.66 -74.28 -0.22
CA MET A 1 34.30 -74.60 -0.69
C MET A 1 33.59 -73.27 -0.85
N ALA A 2 33.51 -72.75 -2.08
CA ALA A 2 32.33 -72.87 -2.96
C ALA A 2 31.08 -72.29 -2.27
N GLY A 3 30.37 -71.29 -2.77
CA GLY A 3 30.34 -70.55 -4.03
C GLY A 3 29.13 -69.60 -3.94
N GLY A 4 28.93 -68.74 -4.95
CA GLY A 4 27.65 -68.02 -5.09
C GLY A 4 27.78 -66.65 -5.71
N MET A 5 27.88 -66.60 -7.04
CA MET A 5 27.47 -65.45 -7.83
C MET A 5 25.93 -65.36 -7.81
N ALA A 6 25.41 -64.21 -7.39
CA ALA A 6 24.09 -63.70 -7.73
C ALA A 6 24.26 -62.17 -7.79
N GLY A 7 24.16 -61.47 -8.91
CA GLY A 7 23.10 -61.56 -9.90
C GLY A 7 21.94 -60.69 -9.42
N GLY A 8 21.97 -59.39 -9.71
CA GLY A 8 20.94 -58.47 -9.22
C GLY A 8 21.00 -57.11 -9.92
N SER A 9 20.03 -56.90 -10.81
CA SER A 9 19.88 -55.82 -11.77
C SER A 9 19.91 -54.38 -11.24
N MET A 10 20.34 -53.50 -12.14
CA MET A 10 20.21 -52.04 -12.07
C MET A 10 18.75 -51.62 -11.88
N LEU A 11 18.53 -50.68 -10.96
CA LEU A 11 17.41 -49.75 -11.03
C LEU A 11 18.01 -48.34 -11.01
N ALA A 12 18.22 -47.78 -12.21
CA ALA A 12 18.47 -46.36 -12.36
C ALA A 12 17.13 -45.63 -12.13
N LEU A 13 16.91 -45.15 -10.90
CA LEU A 13 15.83 -44.19 -10.63
C LEU A 13 16.22 -42.86 -11.27
N ALA A 14 15.62 -42.55 -12.42
CA ALA A 14 15.61 -41.21 -12.96
C ALA A 14 14.76 -40.32 -12.03
N ALA A 15 15.42 -39.54 -11.18
CA ALA A 15 14.77 -38.49 -10.42
C ALA A 15 14.35 -37.37 -11.38
N LEU A 16 13.05 -37.28 -11.66
CA LEU A 16 12.43 -36.15 -12.33
C LEU A 16 12.65 -34.89 -11.47
N LEU A 17 13.60 -34.05 -11.87
CA LEU A 17 13.72 -32.68 -11.38
C LEU A 17 12.59 -31.85 -11.99
N VAL A 18 11.38 -31.97 -11.43
CA VAL A 18 10.37 -30.94 -11.61
C VAL A 18 10.75 -29.84 -10.63
N SER A 19 11.46 -28.82 -11.12
CA SER A 19 11.53 -27.54 -10.42
C SER A 19 10.16 -26.90 -10.60
N PRO A 20 9.31 -26.78 -9.58
CA PRO A 20 8.20 -25.86 -9.69
C PRO A 20 8.84 -24.48 -9.69
N ASN A 21 8.94 -23.87 -10.86
CA ASN A 21 9.03 -22.42 -10.98
C ASN A 21 7.66 -21.90 -10.51
N LEU A 22 7.44 -21.97 -9.20
CA LEU A 22 6.45 -21.16 -8.51
C LEU A 22 6.97 -19.75 -8.70
N ASP A 23 6.46 -19.09 -9.73
CA ASP A 23 6.40 -17.63 -9.78
C ASP A 23 6.01 -17.19 -8.37
N GLN A 24 7.01 -16.73 -7.63
CA GLN A 24 6.80 -15.98 -6.41
C GLN A 24 6.11 -14.71 -6.90
N ALA A 25 4.78 -14.78 -7.06
CA ALA A 25 3.92 -13.64 -6.88
C ALA A 25 4.29 -13.12 -5.50
N LYS A 26 5.29 -12.24 -5.47
CA LYS A 26 5.73 -11.51 -4.30
C LYS A 26 4.48 -10.76 -3.89
N VAL A 27 3.73 -11.34 -2.97
CA VAL A 27 2.58 -10.71 -2.35
C VAL A 27 3.16 -9.41 -1.81
N GLN A 28 2.92 -8.33 -2.54
CA GLN A 28 3.42 -7.03 -2.20
C GLN A 28 2.64 -6.70 -0.94
N GLU A 29 3.27 -6.88 0.23
CA GLU A 29 2.68 -6.56 1.51
C GLU A 29 2.08 -5.17 1.40
N ALA A 30 0.76 -5.08 1.57
CA ALA A 30 0.07 -3.81 1.52
C ALA A 30 0.71 -2.90 2.58
N GLU A 31 1.26 -1.77 2.15
CA GLU A 31 1.97 -0.87 3.05
C GLU A 31 1.02 -0.42 4.16
N ALA A 32 1.36 -0.72 5.41
CA ALA A 32 0.50 -0.44 6.55
C ALA A 32 0.10 1.05 6.59
N PHE A 33 -1.19 1.32 6.74
CA PHE A 33 -1.76 2.66 6.93
C PHE A 33 -1.90 2.94 8.43
N THR A 34 -0.79 2.92 9.15
CA THR A 34 -0.76 3.10 10.60
C THR A 34 -0.76 4.58 10.94
N CYS A 35 -1.64 5.00 11.85
CA CYS A 35 -1.61 6.34 12.39
C CYS A 35 -0.39 6.54 13.30
N ILE A 36 0.60 7.33 12.85
CA ILE A 36 1.82 7.58 13.62
C ILE A 36 1.73 8.85 14.47
N ARG A 37 0.85 9.78 14.07
CA ARG A 37 0.60 11.01 14.81
C ARG A 37 -0.82 11.50 14.55
N GLN A 38 -1.64 11.53 15.61
CA GLN A 38 -2.96 12.13 15.56
C GLN A 38 -2.83 13.65 15.71
N GLU A 39 -3.41 14.41 14.77
CA GLU A 39 -3.32 15.88 14.72
C GLU A 39 -4.64 16.49 15.23
N GLN A 40 -5.72 16.43 14.45
CA GLN A 40 -7.03 16.97 14.83
C GLN A 40 -8.11 15.86 14.95
N PRO A 41 -8.47 15.40 16.16
CA PRO A 41 -9.34 14.22 16.35
C PRO A 41 -10.76 14.37 15.82
N LYS A 42 -11.20 15.60 15.55
CA LYS A 42 -12.54 15.94 15.04
C LYS A 42 -12.52 16.37 13.57
N ALA A 43 -11.38 16.25 12.89
CA ALA A 43 -11.30 16.54 11.46
C ALA A 43 -12.22 15.60 10.69
N LEU A 44 -13.12 16.20 9.90
CA LEU A 44 -14.02 15.51 8.99
C LEU A 44 -13.96 16.22 7.64
N VAL A 45 -14.04 15.44 6.57
CA VAL A 45 -14.08 15.95 5.21
C VAL A 45 -15.47 15.75 4.61
N SER A 46 -16.04 16.86 4.14
CA SER A 46 -17.33 16.93 3.44
C SER A 46 -17.19 16.64 1.94
N ARG A 47 -18.32 16.44 1.25
CA ARG A 47 -18.34 16.24 -0.21
C ARG A 47 -17.81 17.44 -0.98
N ASP A 48 -18.09 18.66 -0.52
CA ASP A 48 -17.63 19.89 -1.17
C ASP A 48 -16.11 20.04 -1.09
N GLN A 49 -15.51 19.64 0.02
CA GLN A 49 -14.06 19.60 0.18
C GLN A 49 -13.40 18.55 -0.73
N ILE A 50 -14.01 17.37 -0.90
CA ILE A 50 -13.53 16.37 -1.87
C ILE A 50 -13.61 16.94 -3.29
N LYS A 51 -14.71 17.60 -3.65
CA LYS A 51 -14.84 18.22 -4.98
C LYS A 51 -13.70 19.21 -5.26
N LYS A 52 -13.34 20.05 -4.29
CA LYS A 52 -12.18 20.95 -4.41
C LYS A 52 -10.86 20.20 -4.58
N LEU A 53 -10.67 19.07 -3.89
CA LEU A 53 -9.49 18.22 -4.08
C LEU A 53 -9.42 17.65 -5.50
N LEU A 54 -10.54 17.20 -6.06
CA LEU A 54 -10.62 16.68 -7.43
C LEU A 54 -10.29 17.74 -8.49
N GLU A 55 -10.54 19.01 -8.18
CA GLU A 55 -10.20 20.17 -9.01
C GLU A 55 -8.76 20.67 -8.80
N THR A 56 -8.04 20.14 -7.79
CA THR A 56 -6.67 20.55 -7.47
C THR A 56 -5.66 19.83 -8.36
N GLU A 57 -4.79 20.59 -9.01
CA GLU A 57 -3.73 20.04 -9.85
C GLU A 57 -2.66 19.30 -9.03
N LEU A 58 -2.16 18.18 -9.56
CA LEU A 58 -0.96 17.53 -9.02
C LEU A 58 0.20 18.54 -8.95
N GLN A 59 1.11 18.34 -8.01
CA GLN A 59 2.23 19.23 -7.70
C GLN A 59 1.84 20.62 -7.15
N ALA A 60 0.54 20.87 -6.89
CA ALA A 60 0.14 22.00 -6.07
C ALA A 60 0.83 21.96 -4.69
N PRO A 61 1.14 23.12 -4.09
CA PRO A 61 1.69 23.17 -2.73
C PRO A 61 0.75 22.48 -1.74
N LYS A 62 1.31 21.78 -0.76
CA LYS A 62 0.54 21.13 0.32
C LYS A 62 -0.34 22.14 1.05
N ALA A 63 0.17 23.36 1.24
CA ALA A 63 -0.59 24.46 1.82
C ALA A 63 -1.92 24.72 1.09
N THR A 64 -1.95 24.66 -0.25
CA THR A 64 -3.17 24.86 -1.05
C THR A 64 -4.22 23.78 -0.77
N VAL A 65 -3.80 22.52 -0.59
CA VAL A 65 -4.71 21.43 -0.20
C VAL A 65 -5.23 21.67 1.23
N GLN A 66 -4.34 22.09 2.13
CA GLN A 66 -4.67 22.33 3.53
C GLN A 66 -5.53 23.59 3.75
N GLU A 67 -5.61 24.53 2.81
CA GLU A 67 -6.53 25.67 2.88
C GLU A 67 -8.00 25.22 2.98
N PHE A 68 -8.36 24.14 2.26
CA PHE A 68 -9.74 23.64 2.27
C PHE A 68 -9.91 22.32 3.02
N LEU A 69 -8.89 21.47 3.13
CA LEU A 69 -8.98 20.26 3.97
C LEU A 69 -8.64 20.51 5.44
N GLN A 70 -7.98 21.62 5.77
CA GLN A 70 -7.47 21.92 7.10
C GLN A 70 -6.50 20.83 7.61
N MET A 71 -6.26 20.80 8.93
CA MET A 71 -5.39 19.80 9.54
C MET A 71 -5.99 18.40 9.44
N PRO A 72 -5.17 17.37 9.18
CA PRO A 72 -5.66 16.00 9.09
C PRO A 72 -6.13 15.47 10.44
N TYR A 73 -6.88 14.38 10.41
CA TYR A 73 -7.10 13.57 11.60
C TYR A 73 -5.80 12.92 12.04
N CYS A 74 -5.08 12.34 11.08
CA CYS A 74 -3.84 11.64 11.37
C CYS A 74 -2.81 11.78 10.24
N VAL A 75 -1.55 11.95 10.62
CA VAL A 75 -0.40 11.67 9.77
C VAL A 75 -0.10 10.17 9.85
N LEU A 76 -0.16 9.49 8.72
CA LEU A 76 0.08 8.05 8.63
C LEU A 76 1.57 7.76 8.45
N SER A 77 1.97 6.50 8.66
CA SER A 77 3.28 6.01 8.22
C SER A 77 3.52 6.38 6.75
N PRO A 78 4.74 6.73 6.31
CA PRO A 78 5.04 6.97 4.90
C PRO A 78 4.71 5.72 4.06
N GLY A 79 4.40 5.92 2.79
CA GLY A 79 4.10 4.85 1.85
C GLY A 79 4.51 5.21 0.44
N LYS A 80 3.75 4.74 -0.55
CA LYS A 80 3.97 5.03 -1.96
C LYS A 80 2.72 5.48 -2.70
N THR A 81 2.93 6.24 -3.77
CA THR A 81 1.92 6.51 -4.80
C THR A 81 1.65 5.28 -5.66
N GLU A 82 0.63 5.32 -6.51
CA GLU A 82 0.35 4.25 -7.49
C GLU A 82 1.53 4.02 -8.45
N ALA A 83 2.33 5.05 -8.71
CA ALA A 83 3.55 4.96 -9.51
C ALA A 83 4.75 4.37 -8.73
N GLY A 84 4.57 3.98 -7.46
CA GLY A 84 5.61 3.42 -6.61
C GLY A 84 6.59 4.45 -6.05
N LEU A 85 6.30 5.74 -6.16
CA LEU A 85 7.15 6.81 -5.61
C LEU A 85 6.88 6.99 -4.11
N PRO A 86 7.90 7.29 -3.28
CA PRO A 86 7.70 7.58 -1.87
C PRO A 86 6.70 8.71 -1.66
N ALA A 87 5.81 8.55 -0.68
CA ALA A 87 4.81 9.55 -0.32
C ALA A 87 4.59 9.64 1.19
N ASP A 88 4.52 10.88 1.67
CA ASP A 88 3.91 11.19 2.96
C ASP A 88 2.39 11.08 2.85
N ARG A 89 1.73 10.70 3.94
CA ARG A 89 0.30 10.34 3.92
C ARG A 89 -0.46 11.03 5.04
N GLU A 90 -1.54 11.71 4.69
CA GLU A 90 -2.48 12.35 5.63
C GLU A 90 -3.87 11.72 5.49
N ALA A 91 -4.46 11.32 6.61
CA ALA A 91 -5.78 10.71 6.66
C ALA A 91 -6.86 11.67 7.15
N TYR A 92 -7.97 11.67 6.44
CA TYR A 92 -9.15 12.49 6.68
C TYR A 92 -10.41 11.62 6.66
N PRO A 93 -11.05 11.38 7.82
CA PRO A 93 -12.32 10.66 7.87
C PRO A 93 -13.41 11.41 7.10
N LEU A 94 -14.25 10.68 6.38
CA LEU A 94 -15.36 11.27 5.65
C LEU A 94 -16.54 11.53 6.58
N GLU A 95 -17.14 12.71 6.47
CA GLU A 95 -18.33 13.07 7.25
C GLU A 95 -19.53 12.16 6.92
N PHE A 96 -19.67 11.79 5.65
CA PHE A 96 -20.82 11.04 5.12
C PHE A 96 -20.60 9.53 5.05
N ASP A 97 -19.38 9.05 5.31
CA ASP A 97 -19.05 7.63 5.42
C ASP A 97 -17.92 7.44 6.43
N PRO A 98 -18.24 7.30 7.73
CA PRO A 98 -17.24 7.24 8.78
C PRO A 98 -16.29 6.04 8.67
N GLN A 99 -16.64 5.00 7.91
CA GLN A 99 -15.79 3.80 7.72
C GLN A 99 -14.73 4.00 6.64
N THR A 100 -14.76 5.12 5.93
CA THR A 100 -13.83 5.43 4.85
C THR A 100 -12.99 6.65 5.21
N TRP A 101 -11.69 6.56 4.94
CA TRP A 101 -10.75 7.67 4.99
C TRP A 101 -10.39 8.10 3.58
N LEU A 102 -10.40 9.41 3.35
CA LEU A 102 -9.62 10.03 2.30
C LEU A 102 -8.16 10.07 2.78
N VAL A 103 -7.26 9.47 2.00
CA VAL A 103 -5.82 9.53 2.23
C VAL A 103 -5.20 10.42 1.17
N VAL A 104 -4.64 11.56 1.59
CA VAL A 104 -3.92 12.48 0.70
C VAL A 104 -2.45 12.13 0.71
N LEU A 105 -1.85 12.06 -0.48
CA LEU A 105 -0.45 11.72 -0.71
C LEU A 105 0.34 12.98 -1.03
N TYR A 106 1.54 13.10 -0.45
CA TYR A 106 2.46 14.19 -0.74
C TYR A 106 3.86 13.68 -1.05
N GLU A 107 4.52 14.31 -2.01
CA GLU A 107 5.96 14.20 -2.24
C GLU A 107 6.63 15.45 -1.63
N GLY A 108 7.02 15.36 -0.36
CA GLY A 108 7.45 16.53 0.42
C GLY A 108 6.32 17.55 0.60
N ASP A 109 6.47 18.75 0.04
CA ASP A 109 5.46 19.83 0.03
C ASP A 109 4.54 19.78 -1.20
N ARG A 110 4.61 18.74 -2.03
CA ARG A 110 3.84 18.68 -3.28
C ARG A 110 2.72 17.68 -3.19
N TYR A 111 1.51 18.10 -3.52
CA TYR A 111 0.36 17.21 -3.65
C TYR A 111 0.62 16.18 -4.74
N ALA A 112 0.58 14.90 -4.37
CA ALA A 112 0.92 13.77 -5.24
C ALA A 112 -0.29 12.89 -5.59
N GLY A 113 -1.48 13.25 -5.12
CA GLY A 113 -2.72 12.52 -5.37
C GLY A 113 -3.42 12.11 -4.08
N TYR A 114 -4.42 11.24 -4.21
CA TYR A 114 -5.20 10.75 -3.08
C TYR A 114 -5.70 9.33 -3.34
N ASP A 115 -6.20 8.70 -2.28
CA ASP A 115 -6.81 7.39 -2.29
C ASP A 115 -7.94 7.30 -1.26
N PHE A 116 -8.82 6.32 -1.38
CA PHE A 116 -9.84 6.00 -0.39
C PHE A 116 -9.56 4.66 0.26
N ARG A 117 -9.53 4.64 1.60
CA ARG A 117 -9.22 3.43 2.37
C ARG A 117 -10.30 3.16 3.40
N PHE A 118 -10.73 1.91 3.46
CA PHE A 118 -11.59 1.42 4.53
C PHE A 118 -10.78 1.21 5.80
N ARG A 119 -11.36 1.60 6.93
CA ARG A 119 -10.75 1.42 8.26
C ARG A 119 -11.05 0.05 8.86
#